data_AF-A0A6I2RA71-F1
#
_entry.id   AF-A0A6I2RA71-F1
#
_cell.length_a   1.000
_cell.length_b   1.000
_cell.length_c   1.000
_cell.angle_alpha   90.00
_cell.angle_beta   90.00
_cell.angle_gamma   90.00
#
_symmetry.space_group_name_H-M   'P 1'
#
loop_
_entity.id
_entity.type
_entity.pdbx_description
1 polymer ?
#
loop_
_entity_poly.entity_id
_entity_poly.type
_entity_poly.pdbx_seq_one_letter_code
_entity_poly.pdbx_strand_id
1 'polypeptide(L)'
;MRYNFNMVIGDYFGDGHGRTQSFHIGTDKPIKDVLEAQTQIIAKTGIDLHSFANKFEDDLLPADVVQQLKKLGYPFRTELYEDEKGLHFQTADTQADCPEELAAIWLFLLNCVDPELNCSLEPIPELFGEYGAGSIGYGLFPGMS
;
A
#
# COMPACT_ATOMS: atom_id res chain seq x y z
N MET A 1 15.03 -13.19 -14.27
CA MET A 1 13.99 -13.92 -13.53
C MET A 1 13.64 -13.03 -12.36
N ARG A 2 12.36 -12.65 -12.21
CA ARG A 2 11.91 -11.80 -11.11
C ARG A 2 11.50 -12.67 -9.92
N TYR A 3 11.69 -12.17 -8.72
CA TYR A 3 11.12 -12.73 -7.51
C TYR A 3 9.80 -12.04 -7.23
N ASN A 4 8.84 -12.79 -6.69
CA ASN A 4 7.50 -12.30 -6.46
C ASN A 4 7.09 -12.52 -5.00
N PHE A 5 6.36 -11.56 -4.44
CA PHE A 5 5.81 -11.64 -3.09
C PHE A 5 4.52 -10.83 -2.99
N ASN A 6 3.75 -11.05 -1.92
CA ASN A 6 2.57 -10.24 -1.61
C ASN A 6 2.91 -9.21 -0.54
N MET A 7 2.62 -7.95 -0.82
CA MET A 7 2.64 -6.85 0.14
C MET A 7 1.23 -6.67 0.69
N VAL A 8 1.08 -6.73 2.01
CA VAL A 8 -0.23 -6.62 2.67
C VAL A 8 -0.38 -5.21 3.24
N ILE A 9 -1.48 -4.54 2.88
CA ILE A 9 -1.88 -3.23 3.42
C ILE A 9 -3.16 -3.41 4.24
N GLY A 10 -3.25 -2.74 5.38
CA GLY A 10 -4.43 -2.72 6.24
C GLY A 10 -4.25 -3.49 7.56
N ASP A 11 -5.37 -3.81 8.19
CA ASP A 11 -5.45 -4.38 9.54
C ASP A 11 -5.17 -5.88 9.54
N TYR A 12 -3.90 -6.25 9.34
CA TYR A 12 -3.46 -7.66 9.28
C TYR A 12 -3.74 -8.44 10.57
N PHE A 13 -3.65 -7.77 11.73
CA PHE A 13 -3.88 -8.42 13.02
C PHE A 13 -5.37 -8.51 13.39
N GLY A 14 -6.23 -7.75 12.72
CA GLY A 14 -7.68 -7.80 12.91
C GLY A 14 -8.15 -7.06 14.16
N ASP A 15 -7.37 -6.09 14.64
CA ASP A 15 -7.63 -5.38 15.89
C ASP A 15 -8.60 -4.19 15.71
N GLY A 16 -8.95 -3.84 14.46
CA GLY A 16 -9.99 -2.89 14.09
C GLY A 16 -11.19 -3.57 13.43
N HIS A 17 -11.00 -4.11 12.21
CA HIS A 17 -12.04 -4.80 11.42
C HIS A 17 -11.50 -5.89 10.47
N GLY A 18 -10.20 -6.19 10.50
CA GLY A 18 -9.60 -7.29 9.73
C GLY A 18 -9.59 -7.12 8.21
N ARG A 19 -9.79 -5.90 7.71
CA ARG A 19 -9.72 -5.63 6.27
C ARG A 19 -8.27 -5.42 5.87
N THR A 20 -7.80 -6.31 5.01
CA THR A 20 -6.50 -6.18 4.34
C THR A 20 -6.68 -6.32 2.84
N GLN A 21 -5.78 -5.69 2.10
CA GLN A 21 -5.61 -5.91 0.68
C GLN A 21 -4.18 -6.39 0.41
N SER A 22 -4.07 -7.45 -0.38
CA SER A 22 -2.79 -7.99 -0.82
C SER A 22 -2.46 -7.47 -2.21
N PHE A 23 -1.29 -6.88 -2.37
CA PHE A 23 -0.75 -6.42 -3.64
C PHE A 23 0.37 -7.34 -4.07
N HIS A 24 0.31 -7.82 -5.31
CA HIS A 24 1.37 -8.64 -5.86
C HIS A 24 2.52 -7.77 -6.37
N ILE A 25 3.73 -8.08 -5.89
CA ILE A 25 4.93 -7.32 -6.17
C ILE A 25 5.95 -8.20 -6.87
N GLY A 26 6.55 -7.68 -7.92
CA GLY A 26 7.76 -8.24 -8.51
C GLY A 26 9.00 -7.40 -8.18
N THR A 27 10.14 -8.07 -8.06
CA THR A 27 11.44 -7.47 -7.75
C THR A 27 12.57 -8.27 -8.41
N ASP A 28 13.71 -7.63 -8.66
CA ASP A 28 14.89 -8.27 -9.27
C ASP A 28 15.79 -8.97 -8.22
N LYS A 29 15.56 -8.76 -6.92
CA LYS A 29 16.33 -9.37 -5.81
C LYS A 29 15.42 -10.23 -4.90
N PRO A 30 15.96 -11.23 -4.19
CA PRO A 30 15.16 -12.06 -3.30
C PRO A 30 14.55 -11.27 -2.12
N ILE A 31 13.48 -11.81 -1.53
CA ILE A 31 12.74 -11.18 -0.41
C ILE A 31 13.64 -10.77 0.77
N LYS A 32 14.76 -11.47 0.99
CA LYS A 32 15.73 -11.11 2.02
C LYS A 32 16.27 -9.68 1.83
N ASP A 33 16.60 -9.31 0.60
CA ASP A 33 17.15 -7.98 0.29
C ASP A 33 16.06 -6.90 0.40
N VAL A 34 14.82 -7.23 0.04
CA VAL A 34 13.65 -6.35 0.25
C VAL A 34 13.44 -6.06 1.74
N LEU A 35 13.49 -7.10 2.58
CA LEU A 35 13.34 -6.94 4.03
C LEU A 35 14.48 -6.12 4.62
N GLU A 36 15.72 -6.32 4.16
CA GLU A 36 16.86 -5.52 4.59
C GLU A 36 16.70 -4.05 4.18
N ALA A 37 16.25 -3.77 2.95
CA ALA A 37 15.93 -2.42 2.51
C ALA A 37 14.81 -1.78 3.35
N GLN A 38 13.78 -2.54 3.71
CA GLN A 38 12.69 -2.04 4.55
C GLN A 38 13.19 -1.50 5.90
N THR A 39 14.13 -2.20 6.55
CA THR A 39 14.72 -1.73 7.82
C THR A 39 15.49 -0.41 7.71
N GLN A 40 15.87 -0.02 6.49
CA GLN A 40 16.65 1.19 6.21
C GLN A 40 15.82 2.37 5.70
N ILE A 41 14.50 2.19 5.48
CA ILE A 41 13.63 3.24 4.93
C ILE A 41 13.71 4.51 5.77
N ILE A 42 13.48 4.42 7.08
CA ILE A 42 13.51 5.58 7.99
C ILE A 42 14.88 6.26 7.92
N ALA A 43 15.96 5.48 8.02
CA ALA A 43 17.32 6.02 8.04
C ALA A 43 17.72 6.74 6.74
N LYS A 44 17.23 6.30 5.58
CA LYS A 44 17.59 6.88 4.27
C LYS A 44 16.62 7.95 3.78
N THR A 45 15.34 7.85 4.15
CA THR A 45 14.27 8.70 3.60
C THR A 45 13.70 9.67 4.60
N GLY A 46 13.86 9.39 5.91
CA GLY A 46 13.22 10.15 6.98
C GLY A 46 11.75 9.77 7.23
N ILE A 47 11.17 8.88 6.41
CA ILE A 47 9.76 8.50 6.45
C ILE A 47 9.59 7.22 7.26
N ASP A 48 8.70 7.25 8.24
CA ASP A 48 8.25 6.07 8.99
C ASP A 48 6.84 5.65 8.52
N LEU A 49 6.78 4.59 7.71
CA LEU A 49 5.53 4.02 7.20
C LEU A 49 4.60 3.48 8.29
N HIS A 50 5.10 3.23 9.50
CA HIS A 50 4.29 2.75 10.62
C HIS A 50 3.70 3.88 11.46
N SER A 51 4.07 5.14 11.18
CA SER A 51 3.70 6.30 12.01
C SER A 51 2.39 6.97 11.62
N PHE A 52 1.82 6.65 10.46
CA PHE A 52 0.59 7.25 9.91
C PHE A 52 -0.30 6.19 9.26
N ALA A 53 -1.58 6.51 9.06
CA ALA A 53 -2.59 5.56 8.62
C ALA A 53 -2.58 4.27 9.45
N ASN A 54 -2.36 4.40 10.76
CA ASN A 54 -2.04 3.31 11.68
C ASN A 54 -3.11 3.06 12.75
N LYS A 55 -4.22 3.79 12.67
CA LYS A 55 -5.38 3.64 13.54
C LYS A 55 -6.63 3.44 12.70
N PHE A 56 -7.66 2.93 13.37
CA PHE A 56 -8.99 2.86 12.80
C PHE A 56 -9.45 4.26 12.34
N GLU A 57 -9.94 4.35 11.10
CA GLU A 57 -10.39 5.59 10.44
C GLU A 57 -9.31 6.68 10.32
N ASP A 58 -8.03 6.32 10.43
CA ASP A 58 -6.92 7.23 10.13
C ASP A 58 -6.56 7.13 8.65
N ASP A 59 -7.11 8.03 7.84
CA ASP A 59 -6.85 8.17 6.41
C ASP A 59 -5.90 9.34 6.08
N LEU A 60 -5.29 9.93 7.12
CA LEU A 60 -4.48 11.12 7.00
C LEU A 60 -3.01 10.80 6.72
N LEU A 61 -2.42 11.58 5.81
CA LEU A 61 -0.99 11.65 5.60
C LEU A 61 -0.41 12.89 6.31
N PRO A 62 0.58 12.73 7.20
CA PRO A 62 1.26 13.85 7.81
C PRO A 62 1.88 14.78 6.75
N ALA A 63 1.74 16.09 6.95
CA ALA A 63 2.23 17.08 5.99
C ALA A 63 3.74 17.00 5.76
N ASP A 64 4.51 16.65 6.79
CA ASP A 64 5.95 16.44 6.69
C ASP A 64 6.28 15.20 5.83
N VAL A 65 5.52 14.11 5.96
CA VAL A 65 5.67 12.91 5.11
C VAL A 65 5.37 13.28 3.65
N VAL A 66 4.28 14.01 3.38
CA VAL A 66 3.94 14.46 2.02
C VAL A 66 5.03 15.34 1.42
N GLN A 67 5.58 16.28 2.20
CA GLN A 67 6.69 17.13 1.76
C GLN A 67 7.95 16.32 1.47
N GLN A 68 8.27 15.32 2.30
CA GLN A 68 9.40 14.42 2.09
C GLN A 68 9.22 13.58 0.82
N LEU A 69 8.03 13.01 0.60
CA LEU A 69 7.68 12.28 -0.63
C LEU A 69 7.85 13.16 -1.88
N LYS A 70 7.33 14.39 -1.85
CA LYS A 70 7.51 15.37 -2.94
C LYS A 70 8.99 15.67 -3.18
N LYS A 71 9.78 15.85 -2.11
CA LYS A 71 11.22 16.11 -2.20
C LYS A 71 12.00 14.94 -2.79
N LEU A 72 11.60 13.71 -2.48
CA LEU A 72 12.18 12.48 -3.05
C LEU A 72 11.74 12.26 -4.51
N GLY A 73 10.74 13.00 -4.99
CA GLY A 73 10.22 12.89 -6.36
C GLY A 73 9.14 11.83 -6.52
N TYR A 74 8.41 11.50 -5.45
CA TYR A 74 7.29 10.56 -5.53
C TYR A 74 6.20 11.08 -6.47
N PRO A 75 5.80 10.31 -7.50
CA PRO A 75 4.76 10.71 -8.44
C PRO A 75 3.39 10.26 -7.93
N PHE A 76 2.75 11.07 -7.08
CA PHE A 76 1.38 10.82 -6.63
C PHE A 76 0.47 10.55 -7.83
N ARG A 77 -0.25 9.42 -7.80
CA ARG A 77 -1.16 9.00 -8.87
C ARG A 77 -2.59 9.40 -8.58
N THR A 78 -2.90 9.51 -7.30
CA THR A 78 -4.16 9.99 -6.77
C THR A 78 -4.00 11.44 -6.31
N GLU A 79 -5.02 12.26 -6.56
CA GLU A 79 -5.04 13.64 -6.10
C GLU A 79 -5.04 13.69 -4.57
N LEU A 80 -4.18 14.54 -4.02
CA LEU A 80 -4.08 14.77 -2.58
C LEU A 80 -4.87 16.04 -2.24
N TYR A 81 -5.84 15.90 -1.36
CA TYR A 81 -6.69 16.97 -0.86
C TYR A 81 -6.21 17.42 0.52
N GLU A 82 -6.48 18.67 0.84
CA GLU A 82 -6.21 19.27 2.15
C GLU A 82 -7.49 19.94 2.65
N ASP A 83 -8.01 19.48 3.79
CA ASP A 83 -9.16 20.07 4.46
C ASP A 83 -8.90 20.30 5.97
N GLU A 84 -9.95 20.54 6.75
CA GLU A 84 -9.83 20.79 8.20
C GLU A 84 -9.28 19.58 8.99
N LYS A 85 -9.37 18.36 8.45
CA LYS A 85 -8.85 17.13 9.06
C LYS A 85 -7.38 16.90 8.73
N GLY A 86 -6.90 17.39 7.58
CA GLY A 86 -5.50 17.28 7.18
C GLY A 86 -5.34 16.94 5.70
N LEU A 87 -4.23 16.29 5.34
CA LEU A 87 -3.96 15.83 3.98
C LEU A 87 -4.42 14.38 3.81
N HIS A 88 -5.17 14.11 2.76
CA HIS A 88 -5.72 12.78 2.48
C HIS A 88 -6.05 12.62 0.98
N PHE A 89 -6.30 11.41 0.51
CA PHE A 89 -6.56 11.12 -0.92
C PHE A 89 -8.02 11.34 -1.34
N GLN A 90 -8.84 11.93 -0.48
CA GLN A 90 -10.29 11.94 -0.61
C GLN A 90 -10.85 13.34 -0.39
N THR A 91 -12.14 13.55 -0.63
CA THR A 91 -12.85 14.71 -0.07
C THR A 91 -13.76 14.24 1.06
N ALA A 92 -14.19 15.13 1.95
CA ALA A 92 -15.11 14.80 3.04
C ALA A 92 -16.40 14.08 2.60
N ASP A 93 -16.78 14.21 1.31
CA ASP A 93 -17.99 13.66 0.72
C ASP A 93 -17.81 12.27 0.08
N THR A 94 -16.58 11.74 0.02
CA THR A 94 -16.26 10.46 -0.63
C THR A 94 -15.40 9.60 0.29
N GLN A 95 -15.94 8.49 0.79
CA GLN A 95 -15.13 7.43 1.43
C GLN A 95 -14.67 6.44 0.35
N ALA A 96 -13.37 6.26 0.21
CA ALA A 96 -12.71 5.22 -0.57
C ALA A 96 -11.33 4.97 0.05
N ASP A 97 -11.10 3.74 0.50
CA ASP A 97 -9.77 3.33 0.92
C ASP A 97 -8.83 3.48 -0.30
N CYS A 98 -7.65 4.10 -0.15
CA CYS A 98 -6.63 4.18 -1.21
C CYS A 98 -5.40 3.31 -0.89
N PRO A 99 -5.58 2.00 -0.59
CA PRO A 99 -4.47 1.11 -0.25
C PRO A 99 -3.46 0.95 -1.39
N GLU A 100 -3.88 1.14 -2.64
CA GLU A 100 -3.00 1.15 -3.83
C GLU A 100 -1.93 2.24 -3.76
N GLU A 101 -2.30 3.44 -3.32
CA GLU A 101 -1.38 4.57 -3.22
C GLU A 101 -0.38 4.33 -2.08
N LEU A 102 -0.84 3.81 -0.94
CA LEU A 102 0.05 3.44 0.17
C LEU A 102 1.03 2.32 -0.22
N ALA A 103 0.56 1.30 -0.95
CA ALA A 103 1.44 0.28 -1.53
C ALA A 103 2.46 0.90 -2.50
N ALA A 104 2.03 1.82 -3.36
CA ALA A 104 2.92 2.51 -4.29
C ALA A 104 3.97 3.39 -3.56
N ILE A 105 3.59 4.08 -2.48
CA ILE A 105 4.52 4.82 -1.62
C ILE A 105 5.56 3.87 -1.04
N TRP A 106 5.13 2.74 -0.47
CA TRP A 106 6.06 1.77 0.13
C TRP A 106 7.05 1.22 -0.90
N LEU A 107 6.59 0.81 -2.08
CA LEU A 107 7.47 0.35 -3.16
C LEU A 107 8.45 1.42 -3.63
N PHE A 108 8.00 2.67 -3.71
CA PHE A 108 8.87 3.80 -4.05
C PHE A 108 9.99 3.96 -3.02
N LEU A 109 9.66 3.92 -1.71
CA LEU A 109 10.66 4.04 -0.65
C LEU A 109 11.65 2.88 -0.64
N LEU A 110 11.19 1.65 -0.92
CA LEU A 110 12.09 0.50 -1.11
C LEU A 110 13.09 0.75 -2.25
N ASN A 111 12.62 1.25 -3.40
CA ASN A 111 13.48 1.59 -4.53
C ASN A 111 14.38 2.81 -4.27
N CYS A 112 13.99 3.74 -3.39
CA CYS A 112 14.89 4.80 -2.93
C CYS A 112 16.04 4.23 -2.08
N VAL A 113 15.76 3.19 -1.28
CA VAL A 113 16.77 2.56 -0.43
C VAL A 113 17.74 1.70 -1.24
N ASP A 114 17.22 0.90 -2.17
CA ASP A 114 17.99 0.06 -3.08
C ASP A 114 17.34 0.07 -4.48
N PRO A 115 17.85 0.91 -5.40
CA PRO A 115 17.32 1.02 -6.76
C PRO A 115 17.43 -0.27 -7.58
N GLU A 116 18.33 -1.18 -7.22
CA GLU A 116 18.48 -2.46 -7.93
C GLU A 116 17.40 -3.48 -7.51
N LEU A 117 16.58 -3.19 -6.50
CA LEU A 117 15.40 -4.00 -6.20
C LEU A 117 14.40 -3.98 -7.36
N ASN A 118 14.26 -2.85 -8.07
CA ASN A 118 13.28 -2.66 -9.15
C ASN A 118 11.87 -3.16 -8.75
N CYS A 119 11.44 -2.84 -7.52
CA CYS A 119 10.15 -3.21 -6.98
C CYS A 119 9.01 -2.54 -7.76
N SER A 120 8.02 -3.31 -8.17
CA SER A 120 6.83 -2.78 -8.87
C SER A 120 5.60 -3.62 -8.59
N LEU A 121 4.42 -2.97 -8.62
CA LEU A 121 3.14 -3.68 -8.67
C LEU A 121 3.08 -4.53 -9.94
N GLU A 122 2.76 -5.81 -9.78
CA GLU A 122 2.57 -6.73 -10.89
C GLU A 122 1.13 -7.25 -10.87
N PRO A 123 0.26 -6.81 -11.79
CA PRO A 123 -1.09 -7.37 -11.87
C PRO A 123 -1.01 -8.85 -12.26
N ILE A 124 -1.48 -9.73 -11.38
CA ILE A 124 -1.69 -11.14 -11.72
C ILE A 124 -3.07 -11.27 -12.35
N PRO A 125 -3.21 -11.92 -13.53
CA PRO A 125 -4.50 -12.30 -14.05
C PRO A 125 -5.27 -13.17 -13.06
N GLU A 126 -6.42 -12.70 -12.62
CA GLU A 126 -7.30 -13.48 -11.75
C GLU A 126 -8.12 -14.46 -12.60
N LEU A 127 -8.12 -15.73 -12.18
CA LEU A 127 -9.02 -16.72 -12.76
C LEU A 127 -10.37 -16.63 -12.05
N PHE A 128 -11.29 -15.92 -12.68
CA PHE A 128 -12.69 -15.99 -12.31
C PHE A 128 -13.31 -17.30 -12.81
N GLY A 129 -14.48 -17.64 -12.26
CA GLY A 129 -15.35 -18.64 -12.87
C GLY A 129 -15.90 -18.15 -14.20
N GLU A 130 -17.16 -18.45 -14.48
CA GLU A 130 -17.83 -17.93 -15.68
C GLU A 130 -18.08 -16.41 -15.56
N TYR A 131 -17.78 -15.64 -16.61
CA TYR A 131 -18.00 -14.19 -16.61
C TYR A 131 -19.49 -13.88 -16.42
N GLY A 132 -19.82 -13.13 -15.36
CA GLY A 132 -21.21 -12.83 -14.98
C GLY A 132 -21.87 -13.88 -14.08
N ALA A 133 -21.22 -15.03 -13.83
CA ALA A 133 -21.54 -15.88 -12.70
C ALA A 133 -20.84 -15.34 -11.45
N GLY A 134 -21.47 -15.46 -10.28
CA GLY A 134 -20.84 -15.12 -9.01
C GLY A 134 -19.53 -15.91 -8.79
N SER A 135 -18.68 -15.44 -7.88
CA SER A 135 -17.42 -16.12 -7.56
C SER A 135 -17.66 -17.55 -7.07
N ILE A 136 -16.78 -18.47 -7.46
CA ILE A 136 -16.84 -19.85 -6.99
C ILE A 136 -16.59 -19.86 -5.48
N GLY A 137 -17.53 -20.44 -4.72
CA GLY A 137 -17.39 -20.55 -3.28
C GLY A 137 -17.82 -19.32 -2.47
N TYR A 138 -18.59 -18.39 -3.04
CA TYR A 138 -19.16 -17.24 -2.29
C TYR A 138 -19.81 -17.66 -0.96
N GLY A 139 -20.53 -18.79 -0.93
CA GLY A 139 -21.16 -19.32 0.29
C GLY A 139 -20.21 -19.93 1.33
N LEU A 140 -18.90 -20.05 1.06
CA LEU A 140 -17.91 -20.57 2.01
C LEU A 140 -17.48 -19.53 3.05
N PHE A 141 -17.78 -18.26 2.82
CA PHE A 141 -17.46 -17.16 3.72
C PHE A 141 -18.74 -16.47 4.23
N PRO A 142 -19.64 -17.19 4.94
CA PRO A 142 -20.84 -16.57 5.50
C PRO A 142 -20.43 -15.63 6.63
N GLY A 143 -20.48 -14.32 6.39
CA GLY A 143 -20.39 -13.31 7.46
C GLY A 143 -19.18 -12.38 7.45
N MET A 144 -18.55 -12.10 6.31
CA MET A 144 -17.73 -10.88 6.19
C MET A 144 -18.63 -9.71 5.78
N SER A 145 -19.42 -9.20 6.72
CA SER A 145 -20.12 -7.91 6.62
C SER A 145 -19.37 -6.85 7.44
#